data_AF-A0A1D6EN06-F1
#
_entry.id   AF-A0A1D6EN06-F1
#
_cell.length_a   1.000
_cell.length_b   1.000
_cell.length_c   1.000
_cell.angle_alpha   90.00
_cell.angle_beta   90.00
_cell.angle_gamma   90.00
#
_symmetry.space_group_name_H-M   'P 1'
#
loop_
_entity.id
_entity.type
_entity.pdbx_description
1 polymer ?
#
loop_
_entity_poly.entity_id
_entity_poly.type
_entity_poly.pdbx_seq_one_letter_code
_entity_poly.pdbx_strand_id
1 'polypeptide(L)'
;MISTDGVDGEVIHLTMPSESVVSSLVATSEFEHKKRMEMIQPIPDIEEPSGQEGAELSKIPVDLKSGDWFLKIVPWIGGRIISMAHIPSDSQWLHSRIEINGYEEYSGAEYRSAGCTEEYKVIRRHLEQSGEEESICMEGDIGGGLVLQRQISILKDNPKIVQIDSSIQARSVGAGSGGFSRLVCLRVHPTFTLLHPTEVVVAFTAINGSKQEISPEAGEITFEGDLKPNGEWMLVDKCVGLSLVNRFNPREVSKCFVHWGTGDVNMELWSEERPVSNETPLRICHQYEVQQTT
;
A
#
# COMPACT_ATOMS: atom_id res chain seq x y z
N MET A 1 1.28 -2.70 -38.73
CA MET A 1 1.76 -4.01 -38.26
C MET A 1 2.95 -4.37 -39.14
N ILE A 2 4.14 -4.54 -38.55
CA ILE A 2 5.34 -4.95 -39.30
C ILE A 2 5.43 -6.46 -39.11
N SER A 3 5.21 -7.22 -40.17
CA SER A 3 5.32 -8.68 -40.16
C SER A 3 6.45 -9.10 -41.10
N THR A 4 7.29 -10.00 -40.62
CA THR A 4 8.32 -10.66 -41.43
C THR A 4 8.35 -12.13 -41.01
N ASP A 5 8.47 -13.03 -41.97
CA ASP A 5 8.53 -14.47 -41.71
C ASP A 5 9.99 -14.90 -41.71
N GLY A 6 10.37 -15.74 -40.73
CA GLY A 6 11.73 -16.26 -40.58
C GLY A 6 11.75 -17.74 -40.26
N VAL A 7 12.89 -18.38 -40.54
CA VAL A 7 13.15 -19.80 -40.28
C VAL A 7 14.24 -19.90 -39.22
N ASP A 8 14.17 -20.92 -38.35
CA ASP A 8 15.05 -21.09 -37.19
C ASP A 8 16.54 -21.12 -37.59
N GLY A 9 17.32 -20.24 -36.97
CA GLY A 9 18.77 -20.09 -37.21
C GLY A 9 19.19 -18.96 -38.18
N GLU A 10 18.28 -18.24 -38.82
CA GLU A 10 18.62 -17.10 -39.70
C GLU A 10 18.41 -15.73 -39.03
N VAL A 11 19.24 -14.76 -39.43
CA VAL A 11 19.14 -13.36 -38.97
C VAL A 11 18.01 -12.67 -39.71
N ILE A 12 16.98 -12.28 -38.96
CA ILE A 12 15.84 -11.53 -39.49
C ILE A 12 16.14 -10.03 -39.45
N HIS A 13 16.03 -9.37 -40.60
CA HIS A 13 16.15 -7.91 -40.69
C HIS A 13 14.77 -7.25 -40.65
N LEU A 14 14.49 -6.54 -39.57
CA LEU A 14 13.28 -5.72 -39.42
C LEU A 14 13.59 -4.28 -39.82
N THR A 15 12.93 -3.80 -40.88
CA THR A 15 13.02 -2.38 -41.26
C THR A 15 12.04 -1.57 -40.44
N MET A 16 12.58 -0.68 -39.61
CA MET A 16 11.77 0.27 -38.85
C MET A 16 11.09 1.28 -39.78
N PRO A 17 9.85 1.70 -39.50
CA PRO A 17 9.18 2.72 -40.27
C PRO A 17 9.90 4.06 -40.10
N SER A 18 9.84 4.92 -41.10
CA SER A 18 10.48 6.24 -41.02
C SER A 18 9.84 7.10 -39.94
N GLU A 19 10.60 8.06 -39.39
CA GLU A 19 10.10 9.00 -38.38
C GLU A 19 8.84 9.75 -38.83
N SER A 20 8.71 10.02 -40.13
CA SER A 20 7.51 10.64 -40.71
C SER A 20 6.26 9.75 -40.59
N VAL A 21 6.42 8.43 -40.78
CA VAL A 21 5.33 7.45 -40.63
C VAL A 21 4.95 7.31 -39.16
N VAL A 22 5.94 7.21 -38.26
CA VAL A 22 5.69 7.15 -36.81
C VAL A 22 4.96 8.41 -36.33
N SER A 23 5.43 9.60 -36.73
CA SER A 23 4.79 10.87 -36.36
C SER A 23 3.34 10.96 -36.86
N SER A 24 3.08 10.48 -38.08
CA SER A 24 1.72 10.47 -38.63
C SER A 24 0.77 9.53 -37.86
N LEU A 25 1.28 8.37 -37.42
CA LEU A 25 0.50 7.41 -36.62
C LEU A 25 0.20 7.95 -35.22
N VAL A 26 1.17 8.61 -34.59
CA VAL A 26 0.99 9.27 -33.29
C VAL A 26 -0.06 10.38 -33.40
N ALA A 27 0.08 11.27 -34.39
CA ALA A 27 -0.88 12.36 -34.60
C ALA A 27 -2.31 11.84 -34.89
N THR A 28 -2.42 10.75 -35.65
CA THR A 28 -3.73 10.10 -35.92
C THR A 28 -4.31 9.51 -34.64
N SER A 29 -3.51 8.82 -33.83
CA SER A 29 -3.92 8.26 -32.55
C SER A 29 -4.38 9.34 -31.57
N GLU A 30 -3.62 10.43 -31.44
CA GLU A 30 -3.97 11.56 -30.58
C GLU A 30 -5.27 12.24 -31.02
N PHE A 31 -5.45 12.41 -32.33
CA PHE A 31 -6.67 12.97 -32.89
C PHE A 31 -7.89 12.07 -32.64
N GLU A 32 -7.75 10.75 -32.85
CA GLU A 32 -8.81 9.79 -32.55
C GLU A 32 -9.13 9.71 -31.06
N HIS A 33 -8.11 9.75 -30.20
CA HIS A 33 -8.28 9.75 -28.76
C HIS A 33 -9.03 11.01 -28.30
N LYS A 34 -8.65 12.18 -28.81
CA LYS A 34 -9.34 13.44 -28.52
C LYS A 34 -10.80 13.42 -28.99
N LYS A 35 -11.05 12.91 -30.19
CA LYS A 35 -12.41 12.75 -30.73
C LYS A 35 -13.24 11.78 -29.88
N ARG A 36 -12.65 10.69 -29.38
CA ARG A 36 -13.33 9.77 -28.44
C ARG A 36 -13.68 10.48 -27.15
N MET A 37 -12.74 11.22 -26.55
CA MET A 37 -12.95 11.98 -25.32
C MET A 37 -14.07 13.02 -25.46
N GLU A 38 -14.15 13.71 -26.60
CA GLU A 38 -15.21 14.68 -26.89
C GLU A 38 -16.58 14.04 -27.15
N MET A 39 -16.63 12.74 -27.48
CA MET A 39 -17.85 11.97 -27.67
C MET A 39 -18.28 11.16 -26.43
N ILE A 40 -17.52 11.19 -25.33
CA ILE A 40 -17.93 10.56 -24.07
C ILE A 40 -19.13 11.33 -23.54
N GLN A 41 -20.30 10.71 -23.58
CA GLN A 41 -21.46 11.21 -22.84
C GLN A 41 -21.19 11.04 -21.34
N PRO A 42 -21.54 12.03 -20.50
CA PRO A 42 -21.54 11.86 -19.05
C PRO A 42 -22.36 10.62 -18.70
N ILE A 43 -21.83 9.78 -17.80
CA ILE A 43 -22.59 8.67 -17.24
C ILE A 43 -23.88 9.28 -16.67
N PRO A 44 -25.07 8.89 -17.13
CA PRO A 44 -26.30 9.36 -16.54
C PRO A 44 -26.33 8.91 -15.08
N ASP A 45 -26.67 9.82 -14.18
CA ASP A 45 -26.88 9.50 -12.77
C ASP A 45 -27.81 8.29 -12.68
N ILE A 46 -27.30 7.20 -12.12
CA ILE A 46 -28.10 6.03 -11.81
C ILE A 46 -29.09 6.51 -10.74
N GLU A 47 -30.36 6.65 -11.11
CA GLU A 47 -31.44 6.61 -10.13
C GLU A 47 -31.27 5.31 -9.33
N GLU A 48 -30.92 5.47 -8.07
CA GLU A 48 -30.76 4.36 -7.13
C GLU A 48 -32.01 3.48 -7.17
N PRO A 49 -31.86 2.14 -7.21
CA PRO A 49 -33.01 1.28 -7.06
C PRO A 49 -33.60 1.51 -5.66
N SER A 50 -34.80 2.06 -5.63
CA SER A 50 -35.61 2.21 -4.43
C SER A 50 -35.78 0.87 -3.72
N GLY A 51 -35.13 0.68 -2.58
CA GLY A 51 -35.40 -0.47 -1.72
C GLY A 51 -34.30 -0.86 -0.75
N GLN A 52 -34.09 -0.07 0.30
CA GLN A 52 -34.31 -0.45 1.71
C GLN A 52 -33.89 0.72 2.60
N GLU A 53 -34.84 1.22 3.40
CA GLU A 53 -34.59 2.17 4.48
C GLU A 53 -33.59 1.58 5.49
N GLY A 54 -32.32 1.85 5.27
CA GLY A 54 -31.27 1.81 6.27
C GLY A 54 -30.68 3.21 6.30
N ALA A 55 -30.79 3.90 7.44
CA ALA A 55 -30.17 5.20 7.64
C ALA A 55 -28.75 5.18 7.08
N GLU A 56 -28.44 6.12 6.18
CA GLU A 56 -27.10 6.37 5.68
C GLU A 56 -26.22 6.65 6.91
N LEU A 57 -25.53 5.63 7.41
CA LEU A 57 -24.63 5.76 8.55
C LEU A 57 -23.58 6.75 8.09
N SER A 58 -23.54 7.94 8.71
CA SER A 58 -22.53 8.94 8.43
C SER A 58 -21.17 8.25 8.49
N LYS A 59 -20.53 8.09 7.33
CA LYS A 59 -19.25 7.42 7.18
C LYS A 59 -18.16 8.34 7.75
N ILE A 60 -18.03 8.34 9.08
CA ILE A 60 -17.13 9.21 9.84
C ILE A 60 -15.81 8.48 10.11
N PRO A 61 -14.65 9.09 9.78
CA PRO A 61 -13.37 8.46 10.04
C PRO A 61 -13.18 8.15 11.52
N VAL A 62 -12.51 7.05 11.81
CA VAL A 62 -12.15 6.69 13.17
C VAL A 62 -10.84 7.38 13.52
N ASP A 63 -10.91 8.24 14.52
CA ASP A 63 -9.75 8.81 15.17
C ASP A 63 -9.15 7.80 16.16
N LEU A 64 -7.84 7.58 16.05
CA LEU A 64 -7.03 6.80 16.99
C LEU A 64 -5.96 7.74 17.57
N LYS A 65 -6.03 8.03 18.87
CA LYS A 65 -5.16 9.03 19.51
C LYS A 65 -4.67 8.55 20.86
N SER A 66 -3.35 8.42 20.99
CA SER A 66 -2.69 8.10 22.26
C SER A 66 -1.20 8.43 22.13
N GLY A 67 -0.55 8.74 23.25
CA GLY A 67 0.88 9.04 23.29
C GLY A 67 1.30 10.13 22.32
N ASP A 68 2.27 9.79 21.49
CA ASP A 68 2.89 10.70 20.52
C ASP A 68 2.16 10.73 19.17
N TRP A 69 1.07 9.96 19.02
CA TRP A 69 0.44 9.71 17.73
C TRP A 69 -1.02 10.13 17.64
N PHE A 70 -1.37 10.62 16.45
CA PHE A 70 -2.75 10.81 16.03
C PHE A 70 -2.96 10.25 14.62
N LEU A 71 -3.83 9.25 14.50
CA LEU A 71 -4.19 8.61 13.24
C LEU A 71 -5.66 8.83 12.89
N LYS A 72 -5.93 8.93 11.58
CA LYS A 72 -7.30 8.90 11.05
C LYS A 72 -7.47 7.72 10.11
N ILE A 73 -8.46 6.88 10.41
CA ILE A 73 -8.68 5.59 9.76
C ILE A 73 -10.05 5.61 9.10
N VAL A 74 -10.15 5.07 7.89
CA VAL A 74 -11.38 4.97 7.11
C VAL A 74 -11.71 3.49 6.88
N PRO A 75 -12.54 2.87 7.74
CA PRO A 75 -12.91 1.46 7.60
C PRO A 75 -13.60 1.13 6.27
N TRP A 76 -14.51 1.97 5.80
CA TRP A 76 -15.37 1.65 4.66
C TRP A 76 -14.69 1.74 3.29
N ILE A 77 -13.38 2.08 3.23
CA ILE A 77 -12.59 2.04 1.99
C ILE A 77 -11.21 1.45 2.30
N GLY A 78 -11.09 0.12 2.24
CA GLY A 78 -9.84 -0.61 2.43
C GLY A 78 -9.25 -0.58 3.84
N GLY A 79 -10.02 -0.13 4.84
CA GLY A 79 -9.50 0.11 6.18
C GLY A 79 -8.33 1.11 6.22
N ARG A 80 -8.25 2.03 5.25
CA ARG A 80 -7.06 2.86 5.01
C ARG A 80 -6.76 3.81 6.16
N ILE A 81 -5.48 4.11 6.38
CA ILE A 81 -5.07 5.24 7.22
C ILE A 81 -4.87 6.44 6.29
N ILE A 82 -5.60 7.53 6.52
CA ILE A 82 -5.53 8.75 5.69
C ILE A 82 -4.67 9.84 6.33
N SER A 83 -4.31 9.67 7.59
CA SER A 83 -3.49 10.62 8.34
C SER A 83 -2.65 9.91 9.38
N MET A 84 -1.35 10.19 9.42
CA MET A 84 -0.44 9.86 10.51
C MET A 84 0.32 11.12 10.93
N ALA A 85 0.00 11.63 12.12
CA ALA A 85 0.63 12.81 12.69
C ALA A 85 1.39 12.44 13.97
N HIS A 86 2.61 12.93 14.10
CA HIS A 86 3.39 12.84 15.32
C HIS A 86 3.27 14.15 16.10
N ILE A 87 2.63 14.06 17.27
CA ILE A 87 2.18 15.22 18.07
C ILE A 87 3.38 16.02 18.60
N PRO A 88 4.42 15.41 19.21
CA PRO A 88 5.52 16.18 19.81
C PRO A 88 6.33 17.02 18.83
N SER A 89 6.49 16.56 17.58
CA SER A 89 7.23 17.29 16.55
C SER A 89 6.35 18.06 15.57
N ASP A 90 5.02 18.01 15.76
CA ASP A 90 4.02 18.60 14.85
C ASP A 90 4.23 18.18 13.38
N SER A 91 4.72 16.96 13.16
CA SER A 91 5.06 16.48 11.82
C SER A 91 3.99 15.55 11.27
N GLN A 92 3.52 15.84 10.06
CA GLN A 92 2.56 15.02 9.31
C GLN A 92 3.30 14.12 8.33
N TRP A 93 3.39 12.82 8.63
CA TRP A 93 4.16 11.86 7.82
C TRP A 93 3.36 11.26 6.67
N LEU A 94 2.04 11.17 6.83
CA LEU A 94 1.14 10.63 5.83
C LEU A 94 -0.13 11.45 5.86
N HIS A 95 -0.52 12.04 4.72
CA HIS A 95 -1.79 12.73 4.59
C HIS A 95 -2.39 12.45 3.21
N SER A 96 -3.65 12.04 3.18
CA SER A 96 -4.31 11.67 1.94
C SER A 96 -5.79 12.07 1.91
N ARG A 97 -6.38 12.03 0.71
CA ARG A 97 -7.82 12.12 0.56
C ARG A 97 -8.44 10.76 0.85
N ILE A 98 -9.72 10.74 1.19
CA ILE A 98 -10.44 9.50 1.53
C ILE A 98 -10.34 8.43 0.41
N GLU A 99 -10.32 8.83 -0.86
CA GLU A 99 -10.37 7.90 -1.99
C GLU A 99 -9.01 7.65 -2.67
N ILE A 100 -7.98 8.42 -2.31
CA ILE A 100 -6.71 8.46 -3.04
C ILE A 100 -5.55 8.48 -2.04
N ASN A 101 -4.60 7.55 -2.22
CA ASN A 101 -3.38 7.41 -1.44
C ASN A 101 -3.64 7.16 0.06
N GLY A 102 -2.56 7.22 0.83
CA GLY A 102 -2.53 6.99 2.27
C GLY A 102 -1.85 5.67 2.57
N TYR A 103 -2.27 5.03 3.65
CA TYR A 103 -1.84 3.69 4.01
C TYR A 103 -2.87 2.69 3.49
N GLU A 104 -2.48 1.92 2.49
CA GLU A 104 -3.29 0.87 1.90
C GLU A 104 -2.61 -0.49 2.08
N GLU A 105 -3.37 -1.58 2.04
CA GLU A 105 -2.80 -2.91 1.87
C GLU A 105 -3.59 -3.71 0.86
N TYR A 106 -2.90 -4.59 0.15
CA TYR A 106 -3.45 -5.40 -0.93
C TYR A 106 -3.27 -6.89 -0.66
N SER A 107 -4.02 -7.71 -1.39
CA SER A 107 -3.99 -9.18 -1.34
C SER A 107 -3.35 -9.84 -2.55
N GLY A 108 -2.79 -9.07 -3.47
CA GLY A 108 -2.08 -9.54 -4.65
C GLY A 108 -0.88 -8.67 -4.99
N ALA A 109 -0.09 -9.15 -5.95
CA ALA A 109 1.07 -8.42 -6.43
C ALA A 109 0.68 -7.19 -7.26
N GLU A 110 -0.49 -7.21 -7.89
CA GLU A 110 -0.96 -6.14 -8.74
C GLU A 110 -1.32 -4.89 -7.92
N TYR A 111 -1.03 -3.73 -8.50
CA TYR A 111 -1.44 -2.45 -7.94
C TYR A 111 -2.96 -2.39 -7.79
N ARG A 112 -3.43 -1.99 -6.61
CA ARG A 112 -4.85 -1.93 -6.24
C ARG A 112 -5.61 -3.25 -6.42
N SER A 113 -4.94 -4.37 -6.16
CA SER A 113 -5.64 -5.64 -5.93
C SER A 113 -6.52 -5.57 -4.66
N ALA A 114 -7.37 -6.57 -4.46
CA ALA A 114 -8.36 -6.58 -3.39
C ALA A 114 -7.74 -6.34 -2.01
N GLY A 115 -8.41 -5.56 -1.16
CA GLY A 115 -7.97 -5.13 0.17
C GLY A 115 -7.97 -3.60 0.36
N CYS A 116 -7.94 -2.83 -0.73
CA CYS A 116 -7.82 -1.37 -0.67
C CYS A 116 -9.09 -0.58 -0.95
N THR A 117 -10.14 -1.23 -1.46
CA THR A 117 -11.39 -0.55 -1.83
C THR A 117 -12.60 -1.08 -1.07
N GLU A 118 -12.48 -2.30 -0.56
CA GLU A 118 -13.51 -3.07 0.11
C GLU A 118 -13.88 -2.41 1.43
N GLU A 119 -15.14 -2.56 1.85
CA GLU A 119 -15.58 -2.08 3.14
C GLU A 119 -15.10 -3.02 4.25
N TYR A 120 -14.40 -2.47 5.24
CA TYR A 120 -13.96 -3.21 6.40
C TYR A 120 -14.95 -3.02 7.55
N LYS A 121 -15.35 -4.15 8.15
CA LYS A 121 -16.15 -4.17 9.37
C LYS A 121 -15.25 -4.02 10.57
N VAL A 122 -15.57 -3.09 11.46
CA VAL A 122 -14.89 -2.96 12.75
C VAL A 122 -15.38 -4.06 13.69
N ILE A 123 -14.50 -5.00 14.01
CA ILE A 123 -14.80 -6.14 14.91
C ILE A 123 -14.62 -5.72 16.37
N ARG A 124 -13.61 -4.89 16.63
CA ARG A 124 -13.24 -4.49 17.98
C ARG A 124 -12.62 -3.09 17.97
N ARG A 125 -12.94 -2.30 18.98
CA ARG A 125 -12.28 -1.02 19.24
C ARG A 125 -12.05 -0.88 20.73
N HIS A 126 -10.82 -0.54 21.10
CA HIS A 126 -10.43 -0.26 22.47
C HIS A 126 -9.97 1.20 22.55
N LEU A 127 -10.47 1.92 23.56
CA LEU A 127 -10.10 3.29 23.82
C LEU A 127 -9.21 3.33 25.07
N GLU A 128 -8.14 4.12 25.09
CA GLU A 128 -7.21 4.20 26.23
C GLU A 128 -7.93 4.48 27.57
N GLN A 129 -9.04 5.21 27.51
CA GLN A 129 -9.89 5.51 28.67
C GLN A 129 -10.48 4.25 29.34
N SER A 130 -10.50 3.09 28.67
CA SER A 130 -10.89 1.79 29.25
C SER A 130 -9.77 1.09 30.01
N GLY A 131 -8.54 1.65 30.02
CA GLY A 131 -7.36 1.01 30.59
C GLY A 131 -6.71 -0.04 29.67
N GLU A 132 -7.23 -0.22 28.46
CA GLU A 132 -6.68 -1.07 27.40
C GLU A 132 -5.83 -0.25 26.41
N GLU A 133 -5.15 -0.93 25.49
CA GLU A 133 -4.38 -0.28 24.41
C GLU A 133 -5.31 0.39 23.40
N GLU A 134 -5.06 1.67 23.06
CA GLU A 134 -5.81 2.41 22.03
C GLU A 134 -5.66 1.69 20.68
N SER A 135 -6.74 1.05 20.21
CA SER A 135 -6.64 0.13 19.07
C SER A 135 -7.96 -0.11 18.34
N ILE A 136 -7.84 -0.51 17.07
CA ILE A 136 -8.96 -0.90 16.21
C ILE A 136 -8.64 -2.17 15.42
N CYS A 137 -9.54 -3.15 15.51
CA CYS A 137 -9.51 -4.37 14.74
C CYS A 137 -10.60 -4.34 13.68
N MET A 138 -10.24 -4.64 12.44
CA MET A 138 -11.17 -4.62 11.33
C MET A 138 -10.88 -5.74 10.33
N GLU A 139 -11.91 -6.14 9.59
CA GLU A 139 -11.83 -7.17 8.55
C GLU A 139 -12.56 -6.78 7.27
N GLY A 140 -11.93 -7.03 6.13
CA GLY A 140 -12.53 -6.90 4.81
C GLY A 140 -12.58 -8.25 4.09
N ASP A 141 -13.70 -8.56 3.45
CA ASP A 141 -13.80 -9.69 2.54
C ASP A 141 -13.09 -9.33 1.24
N ILE A 142 -12.06 -10.10 0.87
CA ILE A 142 -11.24 -9.88 -0.32
C ILE A 142 -11.51 -10.93 -1.41
N GLY A 143 -12.66 -11.60 -1.31
CA GLY A 143 -13.15 -12.58 -2.26
C GLY A 143 -12.49 -13.96 -2.16
N GLY A 144 -13.13 -14.97 -2.75
CA GLY A 144 -12.60 -16.34 -2.79
C GLY A 144 -12.57 -17.04 -1.42
N GLY A 145 -13.40 -16.60 -0.47
CA GLY A 145 -13.45 -17.14 0.88
C GLY A 145 -12.31 -16.67 1.79
N LEU A 146 -11.66 -15.56 1.41
CA LEU A 146 -10.54 -14.94 2.12
C LEU A 146 -10.95 -13.65 2.81
N VAL A 147 -10.34 -13.39 3.96
CA VAL A 147 -10.51 -12.15 4.72
C VAL A 147 -9.14 -11.53 4.98
N LEU A 148 -9.03 -10.23 4.74
CA LEU A 148 -7.90 -9.42 5.20
C LEU A 148 -8.28 -8.78 6.53
N GLN A 149 -7.64 -9.22 7.61
CA GLN A 149 -7.82 -8.68 8.95
C GLN A 149 -6.67 -7.74 9.28
N ARG A 150 -6.98 -6.56 9.81
CA ARG A 150 -6.00 -5.54 10.23
C ARG A 150 -6.26 -5.11 11.66
N GLN A 151 -5.22 -5.11 12.47
CA GLN A 151 -5.19 -4.53 13.80
C GLN A 151 -4.24 -3.33 13.79
N ILE A 152 -4.75 -2.15 14.11
CA ILE A 152 -3.95 -0.93 14.27
C ILE A 152 -4.00 -0.56 15.75
N SER A 153 -2.85 -0.28 16.35
CA SER A 153 -2.78 0.07 17.76
C SER A 153 -1.62 1.02 18.09
N ILE A 154 -1.77 1.78 19.16
CA ILE A 154 -0.69 2.56 19.77
C ILE A 154 -0.30 1.85 21.07
N LEU A 155 0.91 1.32 21.15
CA LEU A 155 1.31 0.40 22.22
C LEU A 155 1.20 1.06 23.60
N LYS A 156 0.48 0.42 24.53
CA LYS A 156 0.31 0.94 25.89
C LYS A 156 1.63 1.08 26.65
N ASP A 157 2.51 0.08 26.52
CA ASP A 157 3.78 0.05 27.24
C ASP A 157 4.85 0.95 26.61
N ASN A 158 4.67 1.32 25.34
CA ASN A 158 5.52 2.28 24.64
C ASN A 158 4.69 3.12 23.66
N PRO A 159 4.04 4.20 24.14
CA PRO A 159 3.06 4.96 23.36
C PRO A 159 3.69 5.86 22.27
N LYS A 160 4.99 5.68 22.02
CA LYS A 160 5.73 6.22 20.86
C LYS A 160 5.64 5.33 19.63
N ILE A 161 5.08 4.12 19.77
CA ILE A 161 5.03 3.12 18.72
C ILE A 161 3.59 2.92 18.26
N VAL A 162 3.37 3.12 16.95
CA VAL A 162 2.19 2.59 16.26
C VAL A 162 2.53 1.19 15.76
N GLN A 163 1.68 0.22 16.03
CA GLN A 163 1.78 -1.13 15.49
C GLN A 163 0.63 -1.40 14.52
N ILE A 164 0.95 -2.02 13.39
CA ILE A 164 -0.01 -2.51 12.43
C ILE A 164 0.27 -4.00 12.20
N ASP A 165 -0.71 -4.82 12.52
CA ASP A 165 -0.66 -6.27 12.40
C ASP A 165 -1.78 -6.74 11.47
N SER A 166 -1.37 -7.17 10.29
CA SER A 166 -2.26 -7.51 9.19
C SER A 166 -2.10 -8.95 8.79
N SER A 167 -3.21 -9.61 8.43
CA SER A 167 -3.20 -11.00 8.00
C SER A 167 -4.25 -11.31 6.94
N ILE A 168 -3.87 -12.15 5.98
CA ILE A 168 -4.80 -12.77 5.03
C ILE A 168 -5.12 -14.17 5.52
N GLN A 169 -6.40 -14.41 5.82
CA GLN A 169 -6.90 -15.65 6.40
C GLN A 169 -7.90 -16.30 5.46
N ALA A 170 -7.81 -17.62 5.33
CA ALA A 170 -8.88 -18.42 4.76
C ALA A 170 -10.00 -18.58 5.80
N ARG A 171 -11.26 -18.41 5.39
CA ARG A 171 -12.45 -18.66 6.24
C ARG A 171 -13.40 -19.67 5.61
N SER A 172 -13.62 -19.55 4.31
CA SER A 172 -14.64 -20.32 3.59
C SER A 172 -14.18 -20.65 2.18
N VAL A 173 -13.03 -21.31 2.07
CA VAL A 173 -12.52 -21.81 0.77
C VAL A 173 -13.47 -22.88 0.20
N GLY A 174 -13.70 -22.81 -1.11
CA GLY A 174 -14.71 -23.63 -1.79
C GLY A 174 -14.47 -25.13 -1.70
N ALA A 175 -15.55 -25.91 -1.63
CA ALA A 175 -15.48 -27.37 -1.67
C ALA A 175 -14.74 -27.83 -2.95
N GLY A 176 -13.67 -28.61 -2.78
CA GLY A 176 -12.82 -29.08 -3.89
C GLY A 176 -11.47 -28.37 -4.03
N SER A 177 -11.19 -27.31 -3.28
CA SER A 177 -9.88 -26.62 -3.31
C SER A 177 -8.77 -27.32 -2.49
N GLY A 178 -9.08 -28.43 -1.84
CA GLY A 178 -8.16 -29.11 -0.92
C GLY A 178 -7.87 -28.32 0.36
N GLY A 179 -8.65 -27.29 0.67
CA GLY A 179 -8.45 -26.43 1.85
C GLY A 179 -7.52 -25.23 1.61
N PHE A 180 -7.07 -25.02 0.38
CA PHE A 180 -6.23 -23.90 -0.01
C PHE A 180 -6.99 -22.84 -0.81
N SER A 181 -6.50 -21.61 -0.73
CA SER A 181 -6.99 -20.48 -1.52
C SER A 181 -6.34 -20.38 -2.90
N ARG A 182 -6.73 -19.36 -3.66
CA ARG A 182 -5.91 -18.80 -4.75
C ARG A 182 -4.55 -18.29 -4.23
N LEU A 183 -3.60 -18.05 -5.14
CA LEU A 183 -2.38 -17.30 -4.82
C LEU A 183 -2.75 -15.90 -4.32
N VAL A 184 -2.10 -15.49 -3.24
CA VAL A 184 -2.23 -14.18 -2.62
C VAL A 184 -0.87 -13.69 -2.14
N CYS A 185 -0.74 -12.37 -2.01
CA CYS A 185 0.41 -11.69 -1.44
C CYS A 185 -0.11 -10.55 -0.55
N LEU A 186 0.28 -10.53 0.72
CA LEU A 186 -0.01 -9.39 1.59
C LEU A 186 0.99 -8.28 1.29
N ARG A 187 0.51 -7.19 0.72
CA ARG A 187 1.32 -6.04 0.32
C ARG A 187 0.93 -4.81 1.13
N VAL A 188 1.85 -4.28 1.92
CA VAL A 188 1.73 -3.02 2.66
C VAL A 188 2.18 -1.88 1.75
N HIS A 189 1.29 -0.93 1.48
CA HIS A 189 1.49 0.16 0.52
C HIS A 189 1.23 1.53 1.17
N PRO A 190 2.14 2.03 2.03
CA PRO A 190 2.05 3.39 2.56
C PRO A 190 2.50 4.39 1.50
N THR A 191 1.87 5.56 1.47
CA THR A 191 2.31 6.74 0.72
C THR A 191 2.65 7.85 1.71
N PHE A 192 3.93 8.05 1.99
CA PHE A 192 4.39 9.09 2.90
C PHE A 192 4.54 10.42 2.17
N THR A 193 4.15 11.51 2.84
CA THR A 193 4.27 12.87 2.31
C THR A 193 5.65 13.44 2.66
N LEU A 194 6.35 14.01 1.69
CA LEU A 194 7.68 14.58 1.87
C LEU A 194 7.57 16.11 2.02
N LEU A 195 8.00 16.62 3.18
CA LEU A 195 8.05 18.07 3.40
C LEU A 195 9.23 18.72 2.67
N HIS A 196 10.38 18.05 2.66
CA HIS A 196 11.61 18.50 1.99
C HIS A 196 12.08 17.43 0.98
N PRO A 197 11.43 17.26 -0.19
CA PRO A 197 11.70 16.16 -1.11
C PRO A 197 13.14 16.03 -1.61
N THR A 198 13.98 17.07 -1.47
CA THR A 198 15.40 17.03 -1.86
C THR A 198 16.35 16.70 -0.71
N GLU A 199 15.87 16.74 0.54
CA GLU A 199 16.65 16.56 1.76
C GLU A 199 16.25 15.28 2.53
N VAL A 200 15.54 14.38 1.86
CA VAL A 200 15.12 13.11 2.44
C VAL A 200 15.91 11.94 1.88
N VAL A 201 16.03 10.86 2.64
CA VAL A 201 16.60 9.59 2.16
C VAL A 201 15.88 8.41 2.82
N VAL A 202 15.84 7.26 2.13
CA VAL A 202 15.55 5.97 2.77
C VAL A 202 16.87 5.32 3.17
N ALA A 203 17.03 4.98 4.45
CA ALA A 203 18.25 4.38 4.98
C ALA A 203 17.96 3.06 5.70
N PHE A 204 18.86 2.09 5.56
CA PHE A 204 18.78 0.82 6.29
C PHE A 204 20.10 0.03 6.27
N THR A 205 20.18 -1.01 7.10
CA THR A 205 21.19 -2.06 6.99
C THR A 205 20.55 -3.31 6.41
N ALA A 206 21.07 -3.80 5.30
CA ALA A 206 20.58 -4.99 4.65
C ALA A 206 20.95 -6.27 5.43
N ILE A 207 20.30 -7.39 5.12
CA ILE A 207 20.57 -8.70 5.75
C ILE A 207 22.03 -9.13 5.58
N ASN A 208 22.66 -8.84 4.44
CA ASN A 208 24.09 -9.09 4.22
C ASN A 208 25.03 -8.14 5.00
N GLY A 209 24.50 -7.19 5.77
CA GLY A 209 25.25 -6.21 6.54
C GLY A 209 25.66 -4.95 5.79
N SER A 210 25.35 -4.83 4.49
CA SER A 210 25.59 -3.60 3.73
C SER A 210 24.69 -2.48 4.20
N LYS A 211 25.24 -1.26 4.33
CA LYS A 211 24.46 -0.06 4.63
C LYS A 211 23.97 0.55 3.32
N GLN A 212 22.69 0.86 3.26
CA GLN A 212 22.03 1.46 2.11
C GLN A 212 21.51 2.83 2.49
N GLU A 213 21.73 3.81 1.62
CA GLU A 213 21.14 5.14 1.67
C GLU A 213 20.66 5.47 0.26
N ILE A 214 19.37 5.73 0.13
CA ILE A 214 18.69 5.89 -1.16
C ILE A 214 18.12 7.29 -1.20
N SER A 215 18.63 8.10 -2.11
CA SER A 215 18.11 9.44 -2.36
C SER A 215 16.89 9.41 -3.29
N PRO A 216 16.05 10.46 -3.25
CA PRO A 216 14.95 10.66 -4.18
C PRO A 216 15.45 10.76 -5.62
N GLU A 217 15.27 9.68 -6.36
CA GLU A 217 15.50 9.60 -7.80
C GLU A 217 14.27 8.99 -8.45
N ALA A 218 13.88 9.51 -9.62
CA ALA A 218 12.70 9.03 -10.32
C ALA A 218 12.83 7.53 -10.64
N GLY A 219 11.87 6.75 -10.17
CA GLY A 219 11.80 5.32 -10.45
C GLY A 219 11.49 4.48 -9.22
N GLU A 220 11.70 3.18 -9.41
CA GLU A 220 11.33 2.13 -8.48
C GLU A 220 12.56 1.29 -8.16
N ILE A 221 12.75 0.97 -6.88
CA ILE A 221 13.84 0.13 -6.42
C ILE A 221 13.27 -1.02 -5.61
N THR A 222 13.61 -2.23 -6.03
CA THR A 222 13.19 -3.47 -5.36
C THR A 222 14.36 -4.08 -4.59
N PHE A 223 14.10 -4.51 -3.36
CA PHE A 223 15.03 -5.24 -2.52
C PHE A 223 14.48 -6.63 -2.23
N GLU A 224 15.28 -7.66 -2.56
CA GLU A 224 14.95 -9.07 -2.37
C GLU A 224 16.16 -9.82 -1.80
N GLY A 225 15.93 -11.04 -1.30
CA GLY A 225 16.98 -11.87 -0.71
C GLY A 225 17.75 -11.14 0.39
N ASP A 226 19.08 -11.19 0.33
CA ASP A 226 19.97 -10.61 1.36
C ASP A 226 20.17 -9.09 1.22
N LEU A 227 19.62 -8.48 0.18
CA LEU A 227 19.66 -7.02 -0.02
C LEU A 227 18.51 -6.29 0.69
N LYS A 228 17.50 -7.03 1.18
CA LYS A 228 16.40 -6.45 1.97
C LYS A 228 16.88 -5.82 3.27
N PRO A 229 16.16 -4.82 3.80
CA PRO A 229 16.35 -4.36 5.17
C PRO A 229 16.25 -5.51 6.18
N ASN A 230 17.14 -5.51 7.16
CA ASN A 230 17.18 -6.53 8.20
C ASN A 230 16.17 -6.24 9.33
N GLY A 231 14.89 -6.17 8.97
CA GLY A 231 13.78 -5.91 9.90
C GLY A 231 13.61 -4.44 10.32
N GLU A 232 14.40 -3.52 9.76
CA GLU A 232 14.28 -2.09 10.00
C GLU A 232 14.77 -1.28 8.80
N TRP A 233 14.01 -0.25 8.46
CA TRP A 233 14.41 0.84 7.56
C TRP A 233 13.76 2.15 8.02
N MET A 234 14.30 3.29 7.58
CA MET A 234 13.83 4.59 8.01
C MET A 234 13.75 5.58 6.85
N LEU A 235 12.70 6.40 6.85
CA LEU A 235 12.63 7.62 6.04
C LEU A 235 13.22 8.75 6.88
N VAL A 236 14.33 9.33 6.42
CA VAL A 236 15.04 10.41 7.11
C VAL A 236 14.74 11.72 6.41
N ASP A 237 14.29 12.73 7.14
CA ASP A 237 14.27 14.12 6.69
C ASP A 237 15.43 14.88 7.37
N LYS A 238 16.49 15.11 6.60
CA LYS A 238 17.72 15.75 7.07
C LYS A 238 17.52 17.23 7.36
N CYS A 239 16.50 17.88 6.78
CA CYS A 239 16.24 19.29 6.98
C CYS A 239 15.70 19.57 8.39
N VAL A 240 14.78 18.72 8.87
CA VAL A 240 14.20 18.84 10.23
C VAL A 240 14.90 17.99 11.28
N GLY A 241 15.79 17.08 10.86
CA GLY A 241 16.51 16.20 11.76
C GLY A 241 15.63 15.12 12.39
N LEU A 242 14.65 14.61 11.64
CA LEU A 242 13.71 13.58 12.08
C LEU A 242 13.74 12.38 11.16
N SER A 243 13.43 11.22 11.71
CA SER A 243 13.20 10.01 10.94
C SER A 243 11.92 9.30 11.34
N LEU A 244 11.23 8.75 10.35
CA LEU A 244 10.18 7.77 10.54
C LEU A 244 10.78 6.38 10.39
N VAL A 245 10.98 5.70 11.52
CA VAL A 245 11.53 4.35 11.56
C VAL A 245 10.40 3.34 11.39
N ASN A 246 10.55 2.42 10.44
CA ASN A 246 9.67 1.29 10.25
C ASN A 246 10.39 -0.02 10.60
N ARG A 247 9.85 -0.75 11.60
CA ARG A 247 10.37 -2.05 12.05
C ARG A 247 9.41 -3.16 11.71
N PHE A 248 9.91 -4.32 11.34
CA PHE A 248 9.09 -5.46 10.94
C PHE A 248 9.86 -6.78 11.14
N ASN A 249 9.12 -7.89 11.13
CA ASN A 249 9.74 -9.21 11.13
C ASN A 249 10.26 -9.56 9.73
N PRO A 250 11.59 -9.70 9.51
CA PRO A 250 12.13 -9.98 8.17
C PRO A 250 11.71 -11.36 7.62
N ARG A 251 11.18 -12.26 8.46
CA ARG A 251 10.64 -13.55 8.01
C ARG A 251 9.26 -13.45 7.38
N GLU A 252 8.53 -12.37 7.66
CA GLU A 252 7.20 -12.11 7.12
C GLU A 252 7.26 -11.36 5.79
N VAL A 253 8.44 -10.82 5.43
CA VAL A 253 8.65 -9.95 4.28
C VAL A 253 9.61 -10.61 3.27
N SER A 254 9.09 -10.96 2.10
CA SER A 254 9.85 -11.56 1.00
C SER A 254 10.54 -10.51 0.13
N LYS A 255 9.94 -9.31 0.03
CA LYS A 255 10.36 -8.21 -0.84
C LYS A 255 10.04 -6.86 -0.19
N CYS A 256 10.97 -5.91 -0.30
CA CYS A 256 10.76 -4.51 0.04
C CYS A 256 10.85 -3.67 -1.24
N PHE A 257 10.07 -2.60 -1.33
CA PHE A 257 10.02 -1.78 -2.53
C PHE A 257 9.96 -0.31 -2.17
N VAL A 258 10.74 0.51 -2.88
CA VAL A 258 10.74 1.97 -2.74
C VAL A 258 10.36 2.59 -4.08
N HIS A 259 9.39 3.49 -4.07
CA HIS A 259 9.05 4.31 -5.22
C HIS A 259 9.00 5.78 -4.80
N TRP A 260 9.73 6.62 -5.50
CA TRP A 260 9.78 8.06 -5.26
C TRP A 260 8.86 8.79 -6.23
N GLY A 261 7.84 9.45 -5.69
CA GLY A 261 7.05 10.45 -6.40
C GLY A 261 7.69 11.84 -6.34
N THR A 262 6.96 12.85 -6.84
CA THR A 262 7.45 14.24 -6.81
C THR A 262 7.43 14.86 -5.41
N GLY A 263 6.53 14.40 -4.54
CA GLY A 263 6.40 14.91 -3.17
C GLY A 263 6.00 13.82 -2.17
N ASP A 264 6.18 12.56 -2.56
CA ASP A 264 5.81 11.40 -1.77
C ASP A 264 6.81 10.25 -1.98
N VAL A 265 6.77 9.29 -1.07
CA VAL A 265 7.51 8.05 -1.19
C VAL A 265 6.65 6.88 -0.73
N ASN A 266 6.69 5.80 -1.50
CA ASN A 266 6.18 4.51 -1.09
C ASN A 266 7.32 3.69 -0.51
N MET A 267 7.12 3.13 0.69
CA MET A 267 8.04 2.18 1.32
C MET A 267 7.25 0.91 1.64
N GLU A 268 7.23 -0.01 0.69
CA GLU A 268 6.32 -1.14 0.71
C GLU A 268 6.96 -2.41 1.26
N LEU A 269 6.15 -3.19 1.98
CA LEU A 269 6.51 -4.52 2.48
C LEU A 269 5.62 -5.55 1.79
N TRP A 270 6.21 -6.61 1.24
CA TRP A 270 5.49 -7.65 0.54
C TRP A 270 5.79 -8.98 1.21
N SER A 271 4.74 -9.75 1.52
CA SER A 271 4.90 -11.14 1.94
C SER A 271 5.36 -11.98 0.77
N GLU A 272 5.66 -13.25 1.01
CA GLU A 272 5.70 -14.24 -0.08
C GLU A 272 4.36 -14.30 -0.82
N GLU A 273 4.39 -14.76 -2.08
CA GLU A 273 3.19 -15.07 -2.84
C GLU A 273 2.91 -16.58 -2.79
N ARG A 274 1.80 -16.96 -2.18
CA ARG A 274 1.41 -18.37 -2.05
C ARG A 274 -0.08 -18.54 -1.76
N PRO A 275 -0.64 -19.76 -1.86
CA PRO A 275 -1.95 -20.06 -1.31
C PRO A 275 -1.92 -19.98 0.23
N VAL A 276 -3.06 -19.61 0.83
CA VAL A 276 -3.28 -19.66 2.28
C VAL A 276 -4.30 -20.74 2.64
N SER A 277 -4.15 -21.32 3.83
CA SER A 277 -5.15 -22.16 4.49
C SER A 277 -5.51 -21.56 5.85
N ASN A 278 -6.46 -22.18 6.56
CA ASN A 278 -6.85 -21.75 7.91
C ASN A 278 -5.66 -21.83 8.90
N GLU A 279 -4.72 -22.75 8.66
CA GLU A 279 -3.56 -23.01 9.50
C GLU A 279 -2.33 -22.19 9.08
N THR A 280 -2.33 -21.65 7.86
CA THR A 280 -1.16 -20.98 7.25
C THR A 280 -1.51 -19.61 6.68
N PRO A 281 -2.01 -18.66 7.50
CA PRO A 281 -2.27 -17.31 7.03
C PRO A 281 -0.98 -16.63 6.56
N LEU A 282 -1.11 -15.62 5.70
CA LEU A 282 -0.04 -14.64 5.51
C LEU A 282 -0.20 -13.56 6.57
N ARG A 283 0.91 -13.08 7.14
CA ARG A 283 0.91 -12.04 8.17
C ARG A 283 2.09 -11.10 7.95
N ILE A 284 1.87 -9.81 8.15
CA ILE A 284 2.93 -8.80 8.30
C ILE A 284 2.59 -7.98 9.54
N CYS A 285 3.47 -8.05 10.54
CA CYS A 285 3.47 -7.17 11.69
C CYS A 285 4.62 -6.18 11.59
N HIS A 286 4.29 -4.90 11.62
CA HIS A 286 5.26 -3.82 11.53
C HIS A 286 4.85 -2.64 12.41
N GLN A 287 5.83 -1.78 12.66
CA GLN A 287 5.74 -0.70 13.62
C GLN A 287 6.30 0.59 13.04
N TYR A 288 5.79 1.73 13.51
CA TYR A 288 6.30 3.05 13.19
C TYR A 288 6.65 3.81 14.47
N GLU A 289 7.81 4.49 14.46
CA GLU A 289 8.28 5.36 15.53
C GLU A 289 8.97 6.59 14.90
N VAL A 290 8.79 7.77 15.48
CA VAL A 290 9.55 8.96 15.10
C VAL A 290 10.76 9.11 16.00
N GLN A 291 11.93 9.31 15.41
CA GLN A 291 13.18 9.53 16.13
C GLN A 291 13.88 10.80 15.67
N GLN A 292 14.70 11.40 16.53
CA GLN A 292 15.63 12.45 16.13
C GLN A 292 16.84 11.82 15.44
N THR A 293 17.29 12.41 14.35
CA THR A 293 18.55 12.02 13.71
C THR A 293 19.71 12.72 14.43
N THR A 294 20.62 11.93 14.99
CA THR A 294 21.92 12.40 15.51
C THR A 294 22.91 12.75 14.42
#